data_AF-A0A0N0DTD6-F1
#
_entry.id   AF-A0A0N0DTD6-F1
#
_cell.length_a   1.000
_cell.length_b   1.000
_cell.length_c   1.000
_cell.angle_alpha   90.00
_cell.angle_beta   90.00
_cell.angle_gamma   90.00
#
_symmetry.space_group_name_H-M   'P 1'
#
loop_
_entity.id
_entity.type
_entity.pdbx_description
1 polymer ?
#
loop_
_entity_poly.entity_id
_entity_poly.type
_entity_poly.pdbx_seq_one_letter_code
_entity_poly.pdbx_strand_id
1 'polypeptide(L)'
;MYGDRVHYENGQPTYTGDTVVKCFKDNGNGLLFRIVNNDEYRWAFYNDTTNYNMVVKVSFGKDSKVEPLMNTKTWRNERTAEFEFELHIAPTQTEMFIEGEPNGFKMVFTAEDMSTEGGDARELSDHPLATVAPIGRE
;
A
#
# COMPACT_ATOMS: atom_id res chain seq x y z
N MET A 1 -3.24 -31.14 1.66
CA MET A 1 -3.88 -29.88 2.08
C MET A 1 -3.67 -28.88 0.96
N TYR A 2 -4.68 -28.63 0.12
CA TYR A 2 -4.55 -27.70 -0.99
C TYR A 2 -4.63 -26.28 -0.40
N GLY A 3 -3.49 -25.58 -0.32
CA GLY A 3 -3.51 -24.14 -0.13
C GLY A 3 -4.32 -23.53 -1.26
N ASP A 4 -5.23 -22.61 -0.92
CA ASP A 4 -6.08 -21.89 -1.85
C ASP A 4 -5.24 -21.41 -3.05
N ARG A 5 -5.41 -22.04 -4.22
CA ARG A 5 -4.66 -21.67 -5.42
C ARG A 5 -5.02 -20.22 -5.72
N VAL A 6 -4.04 -19.33 -5.66
CA VAL A 6 -4.22 -17.95 -6.09
C VAL A 6 -4.65 -17.95 -7.56
N HIS A 7 -5.75 -17.27 -7.85
CA HIS A 7 -6.31 -17.13 -9.19
C HIS A 7 -6.33 -15.65 -9.56
N TYR A 8 -5.66 -15.31 -10.65
CA TYR A 8 -5.63 -13.96 -11.21
C TYR A 8 -6.72 -13.83 -12.28
N GLU A 9 -7.37 -12.69 -12.35
CA GLU A 9 -8.51 -12.44 -13.25
C GLU A 9 -8.12 -11.55 -14.44
N ASN A 10 -7.23 -10.57 -14.25
CA ASN A 10 -6.96 -9.54 -15.25
C ASN A 10 -5.53 -9.58 -15.81
N GLY A 11 -4.68 -10.46 -15.30
CA GLY A 11 -3.36 -10.72 -15.86
C GLY A 11 -2.57 -11.74 -15.06
N GLN A 12 -1.24 -11.61 -15.07
CA GLN A 12 -0.34 -12.42 -14.27
C GLN A 12 0.81 -11.55 -13.75
N PRO A 13 1.35 -11.83 -12.56
CA PRO A 13 2.52 -11.13 -12.08
C PRO A 13 3.75 -11.41 -12.94
N THR A 14 4.58 -10.40 -13.17
CA THR A 14 5.86 -10.56 -13.89
C THR A 14 6.99 -11.05 -12.99
N TYR A 15 6.72 -11.17 -11.69
CA TYR A 15 7.63 -11.70 -10.69
C TYR A 15 6.97 -12.86 -9.92
N THR A 16 7.77 -13.84 -9.52
CA THR A 16 7.29 -15.03 -8.80
C THR A 16 8.11 -15.23 -7.52
N GLY A 17 7.50 -15.82 -6.50
CA GLY A 17 8.14 -16.12 -5.24
C GLY A 17 7.49 -17.31 -4.55
N ASP A 18 8.07 -17.72 -3.43
CA ASP A 18 7.64 -18.88 -2.64
C ASP A 18 6.22 -18.71 -2.08
N THR A 19 5.86 -17.49 -1.71
CA THR A 19 4.60 -17.20 -1.02
C THR A 19 3.86 -16.06 -1.69
N VAL A 20 2.59 -16.31 -2.02
CA VAL A 20 1.67 -15.29 -2.54
C VAL A 20 0.50 -15.13 -1.57
N VAL A 21 0.24 -13.89 -1.16
CA VAL A 21 -0.81 -13.55 -0.19
C VAL A 21 -1.78 -12.55 -0.79
N LYS A 22 -3.09 -12.85 -0.73
CA LYS A 22 -4.18 -11.91 -1.05
C LYS A 22 -4.21 -10.79 -0.01
N CYS A 23 -4.07 -9.53 -0.43
CA CYS A 23 -4.14 -8.38 0.47
C CYS A 23 -5.59 -8.07 0.86
N PHE A 24 -6.54 -8.08 -0.10
CA PHE A 24 -7.97 -7.90 0.17
C PHE A 24 -8.70 -9.24 0.21
N LYS A 25 -8.57 -9.97 1.31
CA LYS A 25 -9.04 -11.37 1.43
C LYS A 25 -10.55 -11.55 1.19
N ASP A 26 -11.35 -10.54 1.52
CA ASP A 26 -12.81 -10.60 1.45
C ASP A 26 -13.39 -9.93 0.19
N ASN A 27 -12.54 -9.51 -0.76
CA ASN A 27 -12.95 -8.79 -1.96
C ASN A 27 -12.49 -9.51 -3.24
N GLY A 28 -13.46 -9.99 -4.02
CA GLY A 28 -13.20 -10.60 -5.33
C GLY A 28 -12.15 -11.73 -5.25
N ASN A 29 -11.18 -11.70 -6.15
CA ASN A 29 -10.06 -12.64 -6.16
C ASN A 29 -8.92 -12.30 -5.17
N GLY A 30 -9.00 -11.17 -4.47
CA GLY A 30 -7.93 -10.65 -3.62
C GLY A 30 -7.44 -9.25 -4.02
N LEU A 31 -7.73 -8.81 -5.25
CA LEU A 31 -7.42 -7.51 -5.89
C LEU A 31 -5.93 -7.15 -6.01
N LEU A 32 -5.18 -7.30 -4.92
CA LEU A 32 -3.77 -7.01 -4.79
C LEU A 32 -3.10 -8.22 -4.13
N PHE A 33 -1.96 -8.64 -4.67
CA PHE A 33 -1.24 -9.81 -4.22
C PHE A 33 0.17 -9.44 -3.79
N ARG A 34 0.53 -9.78 -2.55
CA ARG A 34 1.92 -9.69 -2.08
C ARG A 34 2.66 -10.97 -2.43
N ILE A 35 3.79 -10.84 -3.10
CA ILE A 35 4.65 -11.93 -3.51
C ILE A 35 5.93 -11.81 -2.68
N VAL A 36 6.29 -12.89 -1.98
CA VAL A 36 7.50 -12.98 -1.16
C VAL A 36 8.39 -14.07 -1.73
N ASN A 37 9.62 -13.70 -2.06
CA ASN A 37 10.68 -14.61 -2.45
C ASN A 37 11.71 -14.67 -1.31
N ASN A 38 11.86 -15.85 -0.71
CA ASN A 38 12.74 -16.05 0.44
C ASN A 38 14.21 -16.29 0.02
N ASP A 39 14.45 -16.76 -1.20
CA ASP A 39 15.81 -16.94 -1.72
C ASP A 39 16.47 -15.59 -2.04
N GLU A 40 15.70 -14.66 -2.62
CA GLU A 40 16.16 -13.31 -2.95
C GLU A 40 15.92 -12.31 -1.81
N TYR A 41 15.20 -12.69 -0.76
CA TYR A 41 14.73 -11.80 0.31
C TYR A 41 13.96 -10.59 -0.24
N ARG A 42 13.12 -10.81 -1.25
CA ARG A 42 12.40 -9.74 -1.96
C ARG A 42 10.91 -9.82 -1.81
N TRP A 43 10.30 -8.65 -1.69
CA TRP A 43 8.85 -8.51 -1.74
C TRP A 43 8.47 -7.72 -2.97
N ALA A 44 7.42 -8.18 -3.65
CA ALA A 44 6.77 -7.46 -4.73
C ALA A 44 5.26 -7.46 -4.52
N PHE A 45 4.58 -6.58 -5.23
CA PHE A 45 3.12 -6.54 -5.27
C PHE A 45 2.63 -6.56 -6.70
N TYR A 46 1.55 -7.31 -6.91
CA TYR A 46 0.84 -7.37 -8.18
C TYR A 46 -0.59 -6.86 -8.01
N ASN A 47 -0.93 -5.80 -8.74
CA ASN A 47 -2.27 -5.26 -8.81
C ASN A 47 -3.04 -5.96 -9.94
N ASP A 48 -3.99 -6.81 -9.60
CA ASP A 48 -4.81 -7.54 -10.57
C ASP A 48 -6.10 -6.79 -10.93
N THR A 49 -6.23 -5.52 -10.56
CA THR A 49 -7.38 -4.70 -10.98
C THR A 49 -7.08 -3.98 -12.29
N THR A 50 -8.14 -3.55 -12.99
CA THR A 50 -8.03 -2.71 -14.21
C THR A 50 -8.33 -1.24 -13.96
N ASN A 51 -9.03 -0.92 -12.87
CA ASN A 51 -9.64 0.40 -12.63
C ASN A 51 -9.12 1.09 -11.37
N TYR A 52 -8.28 0.43 -10.56
CA TYR A 52 -7.77 0.98 -9.31
C TYR A 52 -6.26 1.09 -9.34
N ASN A 53 -5.73 2.23 -8.92
CA ASN A 53 -4.35 2.34 -8.48
C ASN A 53 -4.26 1.82 -7.04
N MET A 54 -3.34 0.91 -6.79
CA MET A 54 -3.13 0.36 -5.45
C MET A 54 -2.00 1.10 -4.77
N VAL A 55 -2.25 1.62 -3.57
CA VAL A 55 -1.22 2.26 -2.74
C VAL A 55 -0.95 1.37 -1.54
N VAL A 56 0.29 0.92 -1.40
CA VAL A 56 0.75 0.11 -0.27
C VAL A 56 1.63 0.97 0.62
N LYS A 57 1.30 1.02 1.91
CA LYS A 57 2.14 1.64 2.95
C LYS A 57 2.56 0.60 3.98
N VAL A 58 3.85 0.55 4.29
CA VAL A 58 4.39 -0.38 5.29
C VAL A 58 5.30 0.36 6.25
N SER A 59 5.01 0.20 7.54
CA SER A 59 5.86 0.65 8.63
C SER A 59 6.66 -0.55 9.15
N PHE A 60 7.96 -0.57 8.88
CA PHE A 60 8.88 -1.59 9.37
C PHE A 60 9.45 -1.19 10.73
N GLY A 61 9.63 -2.18 11.61
CA GLY A 61 10.25 -1.98 12.91
C GLY A 61 11.66 -1.41 12.79
N LYS A 62 12.09 -0.61 13.76
CA LYS A 62 13.40 0.08 13.79
C LYS A 62 14.61 -0.84 13.64
N ASP A 63 14.46 -2.12 13.97
CA ASP A 63 15.50 -3.16 13.91
C ASP A 63 15.43 -3.99 12.61
N SER A 64 14.60 -3.58 11.65
CA SER A 64 14.51 -4.20 10.31
C SER A 64 15.72 -3.84 9.45
N LYS A 65 16.13 -4.78 8.60
CA LYS A 65 17.19 -4.58 7.61
C LYS A 65 16.57 -4.66 6.23
N VAL A 66 15.92 -3.58 5.81
CA VAL A 66 15.15 -3.52 4.57
C VAL A 66 15.55 -2.30 3.77
N GLU A 67 15.71 -2.48 2.46
CA GLU A 67 16.04 -1.43 1.52
C GLU A 67 14.91 -1.27 0.50
N PRO A 68 14.56 -0.03 0.11
CA PRO A 68 13.51 0.21 -0.89
C PRO A 68 13.98 -0.21 -2.27
N LEU A 69 13.07 -0.80 -3.04
CA LEU A 69 13.32 -1.15 -4.44
C LEU A 69 12.55 -0.21 -5.38
N MET A 70 13.22 0.15 -6.48
CA MET A 70 12.66 0.85 -7.63
C MET A 70 11.88 2.13 -7.24
N ASN A 71 10.55 2.11 -7.39
CA ASN A 71 9.66 3.25 -7.21
C ASN A 71 9.19 3.44 -5.77
N THR A 72 9.70 2.63 -4.84
CA THR A 72 9.29 2.67 -3.43
C THR A 72 9.85 3.92 -2.75
N LYS A 73 8.96 4.79 -2.30
CA LYS A 73 9.32 5.95 -1.49
C LYS A 73 9.54 5.50 -0.05
N THR A 74 10.54 6.05 0.62
CA THR A 74 10.78 5.75 2.03
C THR A 74 11.11 7.01 2.83
N TRP A 75 10.73 7.01 4.09
CA TRP A 75 11.11 8.01 5.08
C TRP A 75 11.17 7.38 6.47
N ARG A 76 11.83 8.05 7.42
CA ARG A 76 11.89 7.59 8.81
C ARG A 76 10.87 8.33 9.65
N ASN A 77 10.15 7.60 10.50
CA ASN A 77 9.27 8.20 11.48
C ASN A 77 10.11 8.74 12.66
N GLU A 78 10.20 10.05 12.82
CA GLU A 78 11.06 10.67 13.86
C GLU A 78 10.63 10.31 15.29
N ARG A 79 9.35 10.01 15.50
CA ARG A 79 8.80 9.70 16.83
C ARG A 79 9.00 8.24 17.21
N THR A 80 8.79 7.32 16.28
CA THR A 80 8.85 5.86 16.55
C THR A 80 10.16 5.22 16.12
N ALA A 81 10.97 5.93 15.32
CA ALA A 81 12.15 5.43 14.63
C ALA A 81 11.88 4.26 13.65
N GLU A 82 10.61 3.96 13.35
CA GLU A 82 10.18 3.00 12.34
C GLU A 82 10.53 3.53 10.93
N PHE A 83 10.73 2.60 9.99
CA PHE A 83 10.94 2.93 8.59
C PHE A 83 9.61 2.83 7.84
N GLU A 84 9.20 3.92 7.20
CA GLU A 84 7.95 4.01 6.46
C GLU A 84 8.24 3.89 4.97
N PHE A 85 7.47 3.03 4.29
CA PHE A 85 7.63 2.73 2.87
C PHE A 85 6.28 2.89 2.18
N GLU A 86 6.27 3.51 1.00
CA GLU A 86 5.07 3.71 0.18
C GLU A 86 5.34 3.33 -1.27
N LEU A 87 4.44 2.53 -1.84
CA LEU A 87 4.50 2.11 -3.23
C LEU A 87 3.14 2.27 -3.90
N HIS A 88 3.16 2.84 -5.10
CA HIS A 88 1.98 3.00 -5.97
C HIS A 88 2.09 1.99 -7.10
N ILE A 89 1.01 1.25 -7.36
CA ILE A 89 1.00 0.12 -8.28
C ILE A 89 -0.19 0.30 -9.23
N ALA A 90 0.12 0.61 -10.48
CA ALA A 90 -0.88 0.78 -11.52
C ALA A 90 -1.62 -0.54 -11.82
N PRO A 91 -2.83 -0.47 -12.41
CA PRO A 91 -3.57 -1.63 -12.87
C PRO A 91 -2.74 -2.63 -13.67
N THR A 92 -2.90 -3.92 -13.38
CA THR A 92 -2.21 -5.03 -14.06
C THR A 92 -0.68 -5.00 -13.99
N GLN A 93 -0.08 -4.15 -13.14
CA GLN A 93 1.37 -4.05 -12.98
C GLN A 93 1.89 -4.81 -11.77
N THR A 94 3.16 -5.23 -11.86
CA THR A 94 3.93 -5.81 -10.76
C THR A 94 5.07 -4.87 -10.41
N GLU A 95 5.14 -4.46 -9.15
CA GLU A 95 6.17 -3.56 -8.67
C GLU A 95 6.94 -4.21 -7.51
N MET A 96 8.28 -4.13 -7.58
CA MET A 96 9.15 -4.53 -6.47
C MET A 96 9.04 -3.50 -5.35
N PHE A 97 9.09 -3.98 -4.11
CA PHE A 97 8.86 -3.16 -2.93
C PHE A 97 10.11 -3.04 -2.07
N ILE A 98 10.61 -4.17 -1.54
CA ILE A 98 11.77 -4.19 -0.66
C ILE A 98 12.69 -5.38 -0.97
N GLU A 99 13.95 -5.21 -0.59
CA GLU A 99 14.92 -6.29 -0.40
C GLU A 99 15.37 -6.31 1.06
N GLY A 100 15.52 -7.50 1.64
CA GLY A 100 16.05 -7.72 2.98
C GLY A 100 15.07 -8.41 3.94
N GLU A 101 15.31 -8.21 5.24
CA GLU A 101 14.68 -8.96 6.33
C GLU A 101 13.86 -8.03 7.24
N PRO A 102 12.52 -8.00 7.06
CA PRO A 102 11.61 -7.28 7.95
C PRO A 102 11.61 -7.86 9.37
N ASN A 103 11.84 -7.02 10.38
CA ASN A 103 11.71 -7.38 11.79
C ASN A 103 10.48 -6.71 12.40
N GLY A 104 9.31 -7.32 12.14
CA GLY A 104 7.99 -6.76 12.48
C GLY A 104 7.57 -5.64 11.52
N PHE A 105 6.32 -5.66 11.08
CA PHE A 105 5.78 -4.64 10.19
C PHE A 105 4.28 -4.45 10.37
N LYS A 106 3.80 -3.25 10.04
CA LYS A 106 2.39 -2.92 9.88
C LYS A 106 2.18 -2.55 8.42
N MET A 107 1.12 -3.04 7.81
CA MET A 107 0.83 -2.82 6.40
C MET A 107 -0.59 -2.29 6.24
N VAL A 108 -0.73 -1.27 5.43
CA VAL A 108 -2.01 -0.67 5.02
C VAL A 108 -2.03 -0.60 3.51
N PHE A 109 -3.17 -0.92 2.92
CA PHE A 109 -3.38 -0.85 1.47
C PHE A 109 -4.66 -0.07 1.18
N THR A 110 -4.60 0.77 0.14
CA THR A 110 -5.70 1.60 -0.33
C THR A 110 -5.90 1.36 -1.82
N ALA A 111 -7.15 1.25 -2.27
CA ALA A 111 -7.51 1.22 -3.68
C ALA A 111 -8.07 2.58 -4.08
N GLU A 112 -7.40 3.26 -5.01
CA GLU A 112 -7.78 4.57 -5.53
C GLU A 112 -8.40 4.41 -6.91
N ASP A 113 -9.67 4.82 -7.06
CA ASP A 113 -10.41 4.66 -8.32
C ASP A 113 -9.87 5.63 -9.38
N MET A 114 -9.42 5.10 -10.51
CA MET A 114 -8.89 5.90 -11.62
C MET A 114 -9.96 6.70 -12.36
N SER A 115 -11.24 6.37 -12.19
CA SER A 115 -12.37 7.06 -12.81
C SER A 115 -12.72 8.36 -12.11
N THR A 116 -12.13 8.61 -10.93
CA THR A 116 -12.29 9.88 -10.21
C THR A 116 -11.40 10.96 -10.83
N GLU A 117 -11.66 11.32 -12.09
CA GLU A 117 -11.37 12.68 -12.54
C GLU A 117 -12.50 13.58 -12.04
N GLY A 118 -12.33 14.16 -10.87
CA GLY A 118 -13.17 15.21 -10.33
C GLY A 118 -12.42 15.89 -9.19
N GLY A 119 -12.11 17.17 -9.21
CA GLY A 119 -12.74 18.29 -9.88
C GLY A 119 -12.58 19.44 -8.89
N ASP A 120 -12.09 20.59 -9.35
CA ASP A 120 -11.99 21.82 -8.57
C ASP A 120 -11.14 21.76 -7.28
N ALA A 121 -9.86 22.11 -7.41
CA ALA A 121 -9.22 22.90 -6.36
C ALA A 121 -9.93 24.26 -6.29
N ARG A 122 -11.12 24.30 -5.69
CA ARG A 122 -11.64 25.54 -5.10
C ARG A 122 -10.73 25.84 -3.94
N GLU A 123 -9.72 26.65 -4.24
CA GLU A 123 -9.12 27.55 -3.28
C GLU A 123 -10.28 28.21 -2.52
N LEU A 124 -10.59 27.70 -1.33
CA LEU A 124 -11.39 28.43 -0.35
C LEU A 124 -10.45 29.46 0.29
N SER A 125 -9.94 30.37 -0.54
CA SER A 125 -9.50 31.68 -0.09
C SER A 125 -10.75 32.57 -0.02
N ASP A 126 -10.83 33.35 1.06
CA ASP A 126 -11.86 34.36 1.39
C ASP A 126 -13.03 33.95 2.33
N HIS A 127 -12.70 33.82 3.63
CA HIS A 127 -13.33 34.40 4.84
C HIS A 127 -14.87 34.30 5.14
N PRO A 128 -15.33 34.42 6.42
CA PRO A 128 -14.61 34.65 7.68
C PRO A 128 -14.84 33.58 8.79
N LEU A 129 -14.00 33.62 9.82
CA LEU A 129 -14.17 32.91 11.10
C LEU A 129 -15.56 33.18 11.69
N ALA A 130 -16.40 32.16 11.81
CA ALA A 130 -17.51 32.18 12.74
C ALA A 130 -17.01 31.70 14.11
N THR A 131 -16.70 32.67 14.98
CA THR A 131 -16.63 32.47 16.43
C THR A 131 -17.96 31.91 16.90
N VAL A 132 -17.95 30.73 17.53
CA VAL A 132 -19.02 30.28 18.42
C VAL A 132 -18.50 30.29 19.84
N ALA A 133 -19.18 31.07 20.67
CA ALA A 133 -18.87 31.34 22.07
C ALA A 133 -18.92 30.07 22.94
N PRO A 134 -18.17 30.01 24.07
CA PRO A 134 -18.29 28.92 25.02
C PRO A 134 -19.66 28.97 25.70
N ILE A 135 -20.41 27.88 25.59
CA ILE A 135 -21.65 27.67 26.34
C ILE A 135 -21.31 27.57 27.82
N GLY A 136 -21.93 28.46 28.60
CA GLY A 136 -21.75 28.58 30.03
C GLY A 136 -22.24 27.35 30.80
N ARG A 137 -21.68 27.24 32.01
CA ARG A 137 -22.00 26.28 33.07
C ARG A 137 -23.48 26.33 33.47
N GLU A 138 -23.96 25.18 33.94
CA GLU A 138 -24.82 25.07 35.13
C GLU A 138 -24.21 24.03 36.07
#